data_AF-F4R849-F1
#
_entry.id   AF-F4R849-F1
#
_cell.length_a   1.000
_cell.length_b   1.000
_cell.length_c   1.000
_cell.angle_alpha   90.00
_cell.angle_beta   90.00
_cell.angle_gamma   90.00
#
_symmetry.space_group_name_H-M   'P 1'
#
loop_
_entity.id
_entity.type
_entity.pdbx_description
1 polymer ?
#
loop_
_entity_poly.entity_id
_entity_poly.type
_entity_poly.pdbx_seq_one_letter_code
_entity_poly.pdbx_strand_id
1 'polypeptide(L)'
;MCECWQQICQAKEAVASGEKTAVPCEVVGRTSVDDFVEIYTMIKHGMLPDRVFFTEADLVLLRAVNKPSSHSVMAKVIGLSRKPECFELNLRMHFGSVRSEVSGFLVPKTKWEVIHLCSLSTTHREWAALRSLPYLTLGGDILEARITQPAPITEQQLAKVMQCQKVNEPQGRAIISSLATPGFSLIQGSVS
;
A
#
# COMPACT_ATOMS: atom_id res chain seq x y z
N MET A 1 -0.46 9.10 -5.71
CA MET A 1 -0.80 8.36 -6.96
C MET A 1 0.39 8.18 -7.91
N CYS A 2 1.26 9.19 -8.13
CA CYS A 2 2.46 9.04 -8.97
C CYS A 2 3.38 7.89 -8.51
N GLU A 3 3.61 7.77 -7.20
CA GLU A 3 4.45 6.71 -6.63
C GLU A 3 3.90 5.30 -6.89
N CYS A 4 2.60 5.09 -6.67
CA CYS A 4 1.93 3.81 -6.98
C CYS A 4 2.06 3.46 -8.48
N TRP A 5 1.92 4.46 -9.37
CA TRP A 5 2.14 4.26 -10.80
C TRP A 5 3.58 3.86 -11.12
N GLN A 6 4.56 4.51 -10.49
CA GLN A 6 5.98 4.19 -10.67
C GLN A 6 6.28 2.75 -10.22
N GLN A 7 5.71 2.28 -9.11
CA GLN A 7 5.85 0.90 -8.66
C GLN A 7 5.25 -0.11 -9.67
N ILE A 8 4.12 0.24 -10.31
CA ILE A 8 3.54 -0.59 -11.39
C ILE A 8 4.48 -0.66 -12.60
N CYS A 9 5.07 0.46 -13.02
CA CYS A 9 6.05 0.49 -14.11
C CYS A 9 7.26 -0.38 -13.80
N GLN A 10 7.85 -0.23 -12.61
CA GLN A 10 8.97 -1.05 -12.14
C GLN A 10 8.63 -2.55 -12.12
N ALA A 11 7.44 -2.91 -11.66
CA ALA A 11 7.01 -4.31 -11.64
C ALA A 11 6.88 -4.90 -13.04
N LYS A 12 6.45 -4.11 -14.03
CA LYS A 12 6.39 -4.54 -15.43
C LYS A 12 7.80 -4.74 -16.01
N GLU A 13 8.73 -3.84 -15.72
CA GLU A 13 10.13 -3.95 -16.14
C GLU A 13 10.81 -5.18 -15.53
N ALA A 14 10.58 -5.45 -14.24
CA ALA A 14 11.10 -6.63 -13.55
C ALA A 14 10.58 -7.95 -14.14
N VAL A 15 9.35 -7.98 -14.67
CA VAL A 15 8.85 -9.16 -15.40
C VAL A 15 9.53 -9.29 -16.76
N ALA A 16 9.75 -8.17 -17.47
CA ALA A 16 10.41 -8.17 -18.77
C ALA A 16 11.89 -8.58 -18.68
N SER A 17 12.56 -8.24 -17.58
CA SER A 17 13.95 -8.65 -17.31
C SER A 17 14.08 -10.08 -16.78
N GLY A 18 12.97 -10.75 -16.45
CA GLY A 18 12.95 -12.09 -15.86
C GLY A 18 13.23 -12.14 -14.35
N GLU A 19 13.36 -10.98 -13.69
CA GLU A 19 13.53 -10.88 -12.23
C GLU A 19 12.27 -11.31 -11.47
N LYS A 20 11.09 -10.98 -12.00
CA LYS A 20 9.78 -11.42 -11.48
C LYS A 20 9.17 -12.48 -12.38
N THR A 21 8.76 -13.60 -11.79
CA THR A 21 8.10 -14.70 -12.50
C THR A 21 6.58 -14.56 -12.45
N ALA A 22 5.92 -14.75 -13.60
CA ALA A 22 4.48 -14.85 -13.67
C ALA A 22 4.02 -16.22 -13.16
N VAL A 23 2.95 -16.26 -12.34
CA VAL A 23 2.47 -17.49 -11.71
C VAL A 23 1.23 -17.99 -12.45
N PRO A 24 1.20 -19.24 -12.95
CA PRO A 24 0.03 -19.74 -13.64
C PRO A 24 -1.13 -19.98 -12.66
N CYS A 25 -2.33 -19.56 -13.07
CA CYS A 25 -3.56 -19.72 -12.33
C CYS A 25 -4.72 -20.11 -13.27
N GLU A 26 -5.76 -20.70 -12.68
CA GLU A 26 -6.99 -21.06 -13.39
C GLU A 26 -8.18 -20.36 -12.72
N VAL A 27 -9.07 -19.79 -13.54
CA VAL A 27 -10.33 -19.21 -13.04
C VAL A 27 -11.29 -20.34 -12.69
N VAL A 28 -11.79 -20.36 -11.45
CA VAL A 28 -12.72 -21.38 -10.96
C VAL A 28 -14.16 -20.88 -10.99
N GLY A 29 -14.35 -19.60 -10.72
CA GLY A 29 -15.66 -18.99 -10.61
C GLY A 29 -15.58 -17.48 -10.77
N ARG A 30 -16.75 -16.87 -10.95
CA ARG A 30 -16.90 -15.43 -11.10
C ARG A 30 -18.24 -14.97 -10.55
N THR A 31 -18.24 -13.81 -9.94
CA THR A 31 -19.43 -13.11 -9.45
C THR A 31 -19.38 -11.64 -9.88
N SER A 32 -20.53 -11.01 -10.06
CA SER A 32 -20.62 -9.55 -10.19
C SER A 32 -21.11 -8.96 -8.88
N VAL A 33 -20.42 -7.92 -8.39
CA VAL A 33 -20.76 -7.22 -7.15
C VAL A 33 -20.74 -5.73 -7.48
N ASP A 34 -21.91 -5.10 -7.56
CA ASP A 34 -22.09 -3.72 -8.03
C ASP A 34 -21.38 -3.49 -9.40
N ASP A 35 -20.48 -2.51 -9.45
CA ASP A 35 -19.66 -2.17 -10.62
C ASP A 35 -18.42 -3.06 -10.77
N PHE A 36 -18.19 -3.97 -9.82
CA PHE A 36 -17.04 -4.85 -9.81
C PHE A 36 -17.36 -6.23 -10.37
N VAL A 37 -16.31 -6.83 -10.91
CA VAL A 37 -16.25 -8.25 -11.22
C VAL A 37 -15.29 -8.89 -10.23
N GLU A 38 -15.72 -9.97 -9.61
CA GLU A 38 -14.88 -10.80 -8.76
C GLU A 38 -14.66 -12.14 -9.42
N ILE A 39 -13.42 -12.60 -9.41
CA ILE A 39 -13.08 -13.94 -9.85
C ILE A 39 -12.40 -14.69 -8.70
N TYR A 40 -12.63 -15.99 -8.68
CA TYR A 40 -11.95 -16.92 -7.81
C TYR A 40 -10.96 -17.68 -8.66
N THR A 41 -9.68 -17.66 -8.29
CA THR A 41 -8.63 -18.35 -9.04
C THR A 41 -7.90 -19.37 -8.16
N MET A 42 -7.37 -20.42 -8.78
CA MET A 42 -6.54 -21.43 -8.13
C MET A 42 -5.15 -21.48 -8.75
N ILE A 43 -4.14 -21.52 -7.89
CA ILE A 43 -2.75 -21.79 -8.20
C ILE A 43 -2.42 -23.16 -7.61
N LYS A 44 -1.86 -24.07 -8.41
CA LYS A 44 -1.44 -25.39 -7.89
C LYS A 44 -0.28 -25.21 -6.92
N HIS A 45 -0.25 -25.98 -5.83
CA HIS A 45 0.71 -25.79 -4.72
C HIS A 45 2.18 -25.71 -5.19
N GLY A 46 2.61 -26.60 -6.09
CA GLY A 46 3.98 -26.61 -6.64
C GLY A 46 4.30 -25.54 -7.69
N MET A 47 3.35 -24.67 -8.04
CA MET A 47 3.52 -23.63 -9.07
C MET A 47 3.77 -22.24 -8.49
N LEU A 48 3.59 -22.05 -7.17
CA LEU A 48 3.90 -20.79 -6.51
C LEU A 48 5.37 -20.79 -6.09
N PRO A 49 6.22 -19.88 -6.62
CA PRO A 49 7.63 -19.83 -6.21
C PRO A 49 7.80 -19.46 -4.74
N ASP A 50 8.82 -20.02 -4.06
CA ASP A 50 9.07 -19.82 -2.62
C ASP A 50 9.21 -18.36 -2.17
N ARG A 51 9.53 -17.44 -3.10
CA ARG A 51 9.73 -16.01 -2.83
C ARG A 51 8.55 -15.14 -3.23
N VAL A 52 7.48 -15.75 -3.75
CA VAL A 52 6.28 -15.02 -4.19
C VAL A 52 5.18 -15.21 -3.17
N PHE A 53 4.73 -14.09 -2.61
CA PHE A 53 3.64 -14.05 -1.66
C PHE A 53 2.63 -13.00 -2.11
N PHE A 54 1.36 -13.26 -1.78
CA PHE A 54 0.26 -12.34 -2.01
C PHE A 54 -0.38 -11.99 -0.68
N THR A 55 -0.87 -10.76 -0.58
CA THR A 55 -1.59 -10.19 0.55
C THR A 55 -2.87 -9.51 0.05
N GLU A 56 -3.84 -9.32 0.94
CA GLU A 56 -5.05 -8.54 0.63
C GLU A 56 -4.76 -7.05 0.41
N ALA A 57 -3.52 -6.59 0.54
CA ALA A 57 -3.13 -5.25 0.14
C ALA A 57 -2.62 -5.20 -1.31
N ASP A 58 -2.38 -6.33 -1.96
CA ASP A 58 -1.68 -6.34 -3.25
C ASP A 58 -2.58 -6.03 -4.44
N LEU A 59 -1.93 -5.42 -5.43
CA LEU A 59 -2.41 -5.22 -6.79
C LEU A 59 -1.66 -6.18 -7.71
N VAL A 60 -2.39 -6.85 -8.59
CA VAL A 60 -1.85 -7.86 -9.50
C VAL A 60 -2.28 -7.59 -10.94
N LEU A 61 -1.53 -8.14 -11.88
CA LEU A 61 -1.90 -8.20 -13.29
C LEU A 61 -2.22 -9.64 -13.68
N LEU A 62 -3.41 -9.85 -14.22
CA LEU A 62 -3.79 -11.08 -14.89
C LEU A 62 -3.49 -10.97 -16.37
N ARG A 63 -2.85 -11.98 -16.95
CA ARG A 63 -2.55 -12.08 -18.38
C ARG A 63 -3.07 -13.39 -18.94
N ALA A 64 -3.81 -13.34 -20.04
CA ALA A 64 -4.32 -14.54 -20.69
C ALA A 64 -3.17 -15.34 -21.32
N VAL A 65 -3.19 -16.68 -21.17
CA VAL A 65 -2.13 -17.57 -21.67
C VAL A 65 -2.30 -17.92 -23.16
N ASN A 66 -3.52 -17.79 -23.73
CA ASN A 66 -3.82 -18.18 -25.12
C ASN A 66 -4.43 -17.03 -25.96
N LYS A 67 -4.05 -16.99 -27.24
CA LYS A 67 -4.21 -15.90 -28.25
C LYS A 67 -5.55 -15.94 -29.03
N PRO A 68 -5.98 -14.87 -29.76
CA PRO A 68 -5.17 -13.88 -30.50
C PRO A 68 -4.87 -12.54 -29.81
N SER A 69 -5.63 -12.15 -28.79
CA SER A 69 -5.47 -10.89 -28.07
C SER A 69 -4.87 -11.15 -26.69
N SER A 70 -3.68 -10.59 -26.42
CA SER A 70 -3.04 -10.66 -25.11
C SER A 70 -3.79 -9.80 -24.10
N HIS A 71 -4.96 -10.27 -23.64
CA HIS A 71 -5.75 -9.58 -22.64
C HIS A 71 -4.97 -9.50 -21.34
N SER A 72 -4.84 -8.29 -20.81
CA SER A 72 -4.23 -8.03 -19.52
C SER A 72 -5.20 -7.21 -18.67
N VAL A 73 -5.46 -7.67 -17.45
CA VAL A 73 -6.42 -7.06 -16.54
C VAL A 73 -5.75 -6.83 -15.20
N MET A 74 -5.84 -5.60 -14.70
CA MET A 74 -5.40 -5.28 -13.35
C MET A 74 -6.49 -5.67 -12.36
N ALA A 75 -6.09 -6.31 -11.26
CA ALA A 75 -7.00 -6.75 -10.23
C ALA A 75 -6.43 -6.50 -8.84
N LYS A 76 -7.33 -6.24 -7.89
CA LYS A 76 -7.05 -6.13 -6.47
C LYS A 76 -7.26 -7.49 -5.81
N VAL A 77 -6.30 -7.93 -5.01
CA VAL A 77 -6.49 -9.10 -4.14
C VAL A 77 -7.50 -8.75 -3.04
N ILE A 78 -8.57 -9.54 -2.92
CA ILE A 78 -9.63 -9.34 -1.90
C ILE A 78 -9.79 -10.52 -0.94
N GLY A 79 -9.06 -11.61 -1.17
CA GLY A 79 -9.08 -12.77 -0.30
C GLY A 79 -8.08 -13.82 -0.75
N LEU A 80 -7.57 -14.57 0.22
CA LEU A 80 -6.53 -15.56 0.06
C LEU A 80 -6.87 -16.78 0.90
N SER A 81 -6.69 -17.98 0.37
CA SER A 81 -6.84 -19.20 1.14
C SER A 81 -5.83 -20.25 0.70
N ARG A 82 -5.17 -20.89 1.67
CA ARG A 82 -4.24 -21.99 1.39
C ARG A 82 -4.94 -23.31 1.71
N LYS A 83 -5.15 -24.12 0.68
CA LYS A 83 -5.66 -25.49 0.78
C LYS A 83 -4.50 -26.48 0.59
N PRO A 84 -4.67 -27.75 0.96
CA PRO A 84 -3.62 -28.76 0.79
C PRO A 84 -3.13 -28.86 -0.66
N GLU A 85 -4.04 -28.84 -1.63
CA GLU A 85 -3.75 -29.06 -3.06
C GLU A 85 -3.53 -27.76 -3.87
N CYS A 86 -4.01 -26.63 -3.36
CA CYS A 86 -3.99 -25.38 -4.09
C CYS A 86 -3.94 -24.14 -3.19
N PHE A 87 -3.52 -23.04 -3.80
CA PHE A 87 -3.63 -21.70 -3.25
C PHE A 87 -4.72 -20.95 -3.99
N GLU A 88 -5.71 -20.45 -3.27
CA GLU A 88 -6.83 -19.69 -3.81
C GLU A 88 -6.55 -18.20 -3.69
N LEU A 89 -6.79 -17.49 -4.79
CA LEU A 89 -6.60 -16.06 -4.91
C LEU A 89 -7.88 -15.44 -5.47
N ASN A 90 -8.55 -14.67 -4.62
CA ASN A 90 -9.79 -13.96 -4.94
C ASN A 90 -9.44 -12.55 -5.41
N LEU A 91 -9.92 -12.20 -6.61
CA LEU A 91 -9.48 -11.01 -7.31
C LEU A 91 -10.69 -10.17 -7.71
N ARG A 92 -10.65 -8.88 -7.36
CA ARG A 92 -11.67 -7.89 -7.73
C ARG A 92 -11.12 -6.95 -8.79
N MET A 93 -11.92 -6.67 -9.80
CA MET A 93 -11.58 -5.78 -10.91
C MET A 93 -12.75 -4.91 -11.29
N HIS A 94 -12.46 -3.77 -11.90
CA HIS A 94 -13.44 -2.80 -12.36
C HIS A 94 -13.18 -2.50 -13.84
N PHE A 95 -14.19 -2.71 -14.68
CA PHE A 95 -14.05 -2.58 -16.14
C PHE A 95 -14.67 -1.31 -16.70
N GLY A 96 -15.41 -0.53 -15.91
CA GLY A 96 -16.09 0.67 -16.41
C GLY A 96 -16.90 0.38 -17.68
N SER A 97 -16.71 1.21 -18.72
CA SER A 97 -17.44 1.10 -20.00
C SER A 97 -17.08 -0.13 -20.83
N VAL A 98 -15.93 -0.77 -20.61
CA VAL A 98 -15.49 -1.95 -21.38
C VAL A 98 -15.93 -3.28 -20.75
N ARG A 99 -16.83 -3.25 -19.77
CA ARG A 99 -17.31 -4.44 -19.05
C ARG A 99 -17.87 -5.52 -19.97
N SER A 100 -18.64 -5.15 -20.98
CA SER A 100 -19.24 -6.09 -21.94
C SER A 100 -18.16 -6.84 -22.75
N GLU A 101 -17.10 -6.14 -23.15
CA GLU A 101 -16.01 -6.69 -23.97
C GLU A 101 -15.14 -7.68 -23.19
N VAL A 102 -14.85 -7.38 -21.91
CA VAL A 102 -13.95 -8.23 -21.11
C VAL A 102 -14.68 -9.40 -20.44
N SER A 103 -16.01 -9.33 -20.35
CA SER A 103 -16.82 -10.33 -19.66
C SER A 103 -16.73 -11.74 -20.25
N GLY A 104 -16.37 -11.88 -21.53
CA GLY A 104 -16.29 -13.19 -22.20
C GLY A 104 -15.03 -14.01 -21.89
N PHE A 105 -13.96 -13.39 -21.37
CA PHE A 105 -12.65 -14.04 -21.26
C PHE A 105 -12.31 -14.54 -19.85
N LEU A 106 -12.93 -13.96 -18.81
CA LEU A 106 -12.72 -14.32 -17.41
C LEU A 106 -13.80 -15.31 -16.94
N VAL A 107 -13.88 -16.43 -17.64
CA VAL A 107 -14.85 -17.50 -17.36
C VAL A 107 -14.16 -18.72 -16.72
N PRO A 108 -14.90 -19.57 -16.00
CA PRO A 108 -14.34 -20.78 -15.39
C PRO A 108 -13.54 -21.63 -16.38
N LYS A 109 -12.49 -22.29 -15.91
CA LYS A 109 -11.55 -23.15 -16.65
C LYS A 109 -10.63 -22.42 -17.63
N THR A 110 -10.65 -21.09 -17.65
CA THR A 110 -9.67 -20.32 -18.42
C THR A 110 -8.34 -20.23 -17.68
N LYS A 111 -7.25 -20.28 -18.44
CA LYS A 111 -5.88 -20.25 -17.93
C LYS A 111 -5.28 -18.86 -18.05
N TRP A 112 -4.70 -18.40 -16.95
CA TRP A 112 -4.15 -17.07 -16.80
C TRP A 112 -2.80 -17.14 -16.09
N GLU A 113 -2.04 -16.07 -16.22
CA GLU A 113 -0.85 -15.80 -15.43
C GLU A 113 -1.16 -14.62 -14.51
N VAL A 114 -0.82 -14.75 -13.22
CA VAL A 114 -0.89 -13.67 -12.25
C VAL A 114 0.51 -13.15 -11.95
N ILE A 115 0.64 -11.83 -11.96
CA ILE A 115 1.88 -11.11 -11.72
C ILE A 115 1.64 -10.16 -10.56
N HIS A 116 2.48 -10.24 -9.52
CA HIS A 116 2.48 -9.25 -8.43
C HIS A 116 3.03 -7.91 -8.92
N LEU A 117 2.20 -6.86 -8.83
CA LEU A 117 2.62 -5.49 -9.19
C LEU A 117 3.23 -4.79 -7.97
N CYS A 118 2.39 -4.40 -7.02
CA CYS A 118 2.79 -3.64 -5.84
C CYS A 118 1.81 -3.86 -4.69
N SER A 119 2.22 -3.46 -3.48
CA SER A 119 1.35 -3.43 -2.30
C SER A 119 0.71 -2.06 -2.13
N LEU A 120 -0.61 -2.01 -1.95
CA LEU A 120 -1.35 -0.78 -1.67
C LEU A 120 -1.37 -0.40 -0.19
N SER A 121 -0.67 -1.15 0.68
CA SER A 121 -0.68 -0.92 2.14
C SER A 121 -0.35 0.53 2.52
N THR A 122 0.68 1.11 1.90
CA THR A 122 1.07 2.51 2.17
C THR A 122 0.05 3.48 1.59
N THR A 123 -0.35 3.29 0.33
CA THR A 123 -1.38 4.14 -0.32
C THR A 123 -2.71 4.13 0.43
N HIS A 124 -3.16 2.99 0.96
CA HIS A 124 -4.36 2.89 1.78
C HIS A 124 -4.22 3.69 3.08
N ARG A 125 -3.06 3.59 3.77
CA ARG A 125 -2.81 4.35 5.01
C ARG A 125 -2.76 5.85 4.74
N GLU A 126 -2.10 6.28 3.67
CA GLU A 126 -2.04 7.68 3.26
C GLU A 126 -3.42 8.23 2.88
N TRP A 127 -4.19 7.46 2.10
CA TRP A 127 -5.55 7.84 1.73
C TRP A 127 -6.46 7.93 2.96
N ALA A 128 -6.36 6.96 3.88
CA ALA A 128 -7.10 7.00 5.13
C ALA A 128 -6.71 8.21 5.99
N ALA A 129 -5.43 8.53 6.10
CA ALA A 129 -4.94 9.71 6.81
C ALA A 129 -5.44 11.02 6.16
N LEU A 130 -5.48 11.09 4.83
CA LEU A 130 -6.03 12.24 4.12
C LEU A 130 -7.54 12.37 4.35
N ARG A 131 -8.27 11.26 4.31
CA ARG A 131 -9.72 11.21 4.57
C ARG A 131 -10.07 11.55 6.01
N SER A 132 -9.19 11.26 6.96
CA SER A 132 -9.41 11.56 8.37
C SER A 132 -9.06 13.00 8.75
N LEU A 133 -8.36 13.74 7.89
CA LEU A 133 -7.88 15.11 8.15
C LEU A 133 -8.95 16.06 8.72
N PRO A 134 -10.21 16.10 8.21
CA PRO A 134 -11.24 16.97 8.77
C PRO A 134 -11.67 16.62 10.20
N TYR A 135 -11.34 15.41 10.68
CA TYR A 135 -11.69 14.89 11.99
C TYR A 135 -10.51 14.91 12.98
N LEU A 136 -9.33 15.35 12.55
CA LEU A 136 -8.17 15.47 13.42
C LEU A 136 -8.26 16.75 14.25
N THR A 137 -8.00 16.65 15.55
CA THR A 137 -7.97 17.82 16.47
C THR A 137 -7.02 18.91 16.00
N LEU A 138 -5.88 18.53 15.42
CA LEU A 138 -4.85 19.43 14.89
C LEU A 138 -4.94 19.60 13.36
N GLY A 139 -6.08 19.26 12.74
CA GLY A 139 -6.24 19.30 11.28
C GLY A 139 -6.01 20.69 10.68
N GLY A 140 -6.47 21.75 11.37
CA GLY A 140 -6.20 23.13 10.96
C GLY A 140 -4.71 23.48 11.01
N ASP A 141 -4.02 23.06 12.08
CA ASP A 141 -2.57 23.29 12.21
C ASP A 141 -1.77 22.57 11.11
N ILE A 142 -2.20 21.37 10.72
CA ILE A 142 -1.61 20.65 9.58
C ILE A 142 -1.81 21.41 8.27
N LEU A 143 -3.04 21.86 7.99
CA LEU A 143 -3.39 22.53 6.73
C LEU A 143 -2.68 23.87 6.55
N GLU A 144 -2.47 24.59 7.66
CA GLU A 144 -1.83 25.90 7.65
C GLU A 144 -0.32 25.85 7.92
N ALA A 145 0.23 24.64 8.14
CA ALA A 145 1.59 24.44 8.62
C ALA A 145 1.90 25.29 9.87
N ARG A 146 0.93 25.39 10.78
CA ARG A 146 1.00 26.23 11.99
C ARG A 146 1.68 25.46 13.11
N ILE A 147 2.60 26.14 13.80
CA ILE A 147 3.22 25.66 15.03
C ILE A 147 2.85 26.56 16.20
N THR A 148 2.65 25.95 17.37
CA THR A 148 2.47 26.69 18.60
C THR A 148 3.82 27.24 19.07
N GLN A 149 3.87 28.48 19.53
CA GLN A 149 5.09 29.02 20.11
C GLN A 149 5.32 28.46 21.51
N PRO A 150 6.55 27.98 21.82
CA PRO A 150 6.85 27.44 23.14
C PRO A 150 6.75 28.51 24.22
N ALA A 151 6.30 28.11 25.41
CA ALA A 151 6.37 28.96 26.59
C ALA A 151 7.83 29.26 26.97
N PRO A 152 8.12 30.42 27.59
CA PRO A 152 9.46 30.74 28.08
C PRO A 152 9.97 29.69 29.07
N ILE A 153 11.22 29.27 28.91
CA ILE A 153 11.88 28.29 29.78
C ILE A 153 12.67 29.02 30.87
N THR A 154 12.49 28.62 32.12
CA THR A 154 13.31 29.14 33.23
C THR A 154 14.68 28.46 33.27
N GLU A 155 15.72 29.22 33.61
CA GLU A 155 17.10 28.70 33.71
C GLU A 155 17.22 27.57 34.76
N GLN A 156 16.43 27.60 35.83
CA GLN A 156 16.40 26.53 36.83
C GLN A 156 15.87 25.21 36.24
N GLN A 157 14.80 25.26 35.44
CA GLN A 157 14.26 24.08 34.75
C GLN A 157 15.26 23.54 33.74
N LEU A 158 15.91 24.43 32.99
CA LEU A 158 16.90 24.08 31.98
C LEU A 158 18.11 23.37 32.60
N ALA A 159 18.70 23.94 33.65
CA ALA A 159 19.83 23.34 34.36
C ALA A 159 19.48 21.95 34.90
N LYS A 160 18.28 21.79 35.48
CA LYS A 160 17.79 20.50 35.97
C LYS A 160 17.69 19.47 34.84
N VAL A 161 17.10 19.82 33.70
CA VAL A 161 16.95 18.90 32.55
C VAL A 161 18.31 18.55 31.95
N MET A 162 19.19 19.53 31.74
CA MET A 162 20.55 19.28 31.23
C MET A 162 21.32 18.33 32.14
N GLN A 163 21.26 18.52 33.46
CA GLN A 163 21.93 17.66 34.43
C GLN A 163 21.33 16.24 34.45
N CYS A 164 20.00 16.12 34.53
CA CYS A 164 19.32 14.84 34.64
C CYS A 164 19.42 14.01 33.34
N GLN A 165 19.26 14.66 32.19
CA GLN A 165 19.26 14.00 30.87
C GLN A 165 20.64 13.95 30.21
N LYS A 166 21.65 14.62 30.80
CA LYS A 166 23.03 14.70 30.29
C LYS A 166 23.09 15.22 28.85
N VAL A 167 22.35 16.30 28.60
CA VAL A 167 22.24 16.94 27.29
C VAL A 167 22.84 18.34 27.30
N ASN A 168 23.23 18.84 26.13
CA ASN A 168 23.65 20.23 25.98
C ASN A 168 22.46 21.19 26.05
N GLU A 169 22.74 22.50 26.09
CA GLU A 169 21.70 23.52 26.24
C GLU A 169 20.65 23.51 25.11
N PRO A 170 21.01 23.48 23.81
CA PRO A 170 20.02 23.39 22.73
C PRO A 170 19.08 22.18 22.85
N GLN A 171 19.63 21.01 23.18
CA GLN A 171 18.85 19.78 23.38
C GLN A 171 17.95 19.88 24.62
N GLY A 172 18.46 20.44 25.72
CA GLY A 172 17.68 20.69 26.94
C GLY A 172 16.50 21.63 26.69
N ARG A 173 16.73 22.73 25.96
CA ARG A 173 15.67 23.65 25.54
C ARG A 173 14.64 22.97 24.62
N ALA A 174 15.09 22.15 23.67
CA ALA A 174 14.18 21.41 22.78
C ALA A 174 13.27 20.43 23.54
N ILE A 175 13.80 19.71 24.54
CA ILE A 175 13.03 18.80 25.39
C ILE A 175 11.95 19.56 26.18
N ILE A 176 12.33 20.63 26.87
CA ILE A 176 11.38 21.40 27.69
C ILE A 176 10.31 22.04 26.80
N SER A 177 10.72 22.69 25.70
CA SER A 177 9.80 23.34 24.76
C SER A 177 8.80 22.33 24.18
N SER A 178 9.25 21.17 23.74
CA SER A 178 8.36 20.17 23.12
C SER A 178 7.33 19.56 24.10
N LEU A 179 7.70 19.41 25.37
CA LEU A 179 6.78 18.93 26.41
C LEU A 179 5.77 20.00 26.84
N ALA A 180 6.18 21.27 26.83
CA ALA A 180 5.34 22.39 27.24
C ALA A 180 4.43 22.92 26.12
N THR A 181 4.73 22.61 24.86
CA THR A 181 4.02 23.14 23.69
C THR A 181 2.90 22.20 23.27
N PRO A 182 1.62 22.59 23.38
CA PRO A 182 0.53 21.81 22.84
C PRO A 182 0.57 21.84 21.29
N GLY A 183 0.22 20.71 20.67
CA GLY A 183 0.21 20.58 19.22
C GLY A 183 1.58 20.18 18.65
N PHE A 184 1.98 20.80 17.55
CA PHE A 184 3.23 20.48 16.87
C PHE A 184 4.43 21.23 17.45
N SER A 185 5.54 20.51 17.61
CA SER A 185 6.86 21.04 17.94
C SER A 185 7.87 20.60 16.89
N LEU A 186 8.68 21.53 16.38
CA LEU A 186 9.73 21.24 15.40
C LEU A 186 11.09 21.31 16.10
N ILE A 187 11.83 20.21 16.09
CA ILE A 187 13.19 20.12 16.62
C ILE A 187 14.13 19.89 15.43
N GLN A 188 15.01 20.86 15.17
CA GLN A 188 15.97 20.77 14.08
C GLN A 188 17.33 20.30 14.64
N GLY A 189 17.77 19.12 14.21
CA GLY A 189 19.13 18.67 14.44
C GLY A 189 20.06 19.17 13.35
N SER A 190 21.19 19.79 13.71
CA SER A 190 22.31 19.95 12.79
C SER A 190 23.11 18.65 12.71
N VAL A 191 23.62 18.31 11.52
CA VAL A 191 24.57 17.20 11.37
C VAL A 191 25.90 17.66 12.00
N SER A 192 26.31 16.98 13.06
CA SER A 192 27.63 17.14 13.70
C SER A 192 28.67 16.25 13.04
#